data_AF-A0AAT9HQW3-F1
#
_entry.id   AF-A0AAT9HQW3-F1
#
_cell.length_a   1.000
_cell.length_b   1.000
_cell.length_c   1.000
_cell.angle_alpha   90.00
_cell.angle_beta   90.00
_cell.angle_gamma   90.00
#
_symmetry.space_group_name_H-M   'P 1'
#
loop_
_entity.id
_entity.type
_entity.pdbx_description
1 polymer ?
#
loop_
_entity_poly.entity_id
_entity_poly.type
_entity_poly.pdbx_seq_one_letter_code
_entity_poly.pdbx_strand_id
1 'polypeptide(L)'
;MVHRDLKPSNILLSPKGPRIIDFGIAWATGASTLTHVGTAVGSPGFLAPEQVRGAAVTPATDVFSLGATLAYASMGDSPSGTAVRR
;
A
#
# COMPACT_ATOMS: atom_id res chain seq x y z
N MET A 1 -13.20 -3.32 -6.11
CA MET A 1 -12.54 -2.33 -5.24
C MET A 1 -11.10 -2.77 -5.05
N VAL A 2 -10.13 -1.85 -5.09
CA VAL A 2 -8.70 -2.09 -4.84
C VAL A 2 -8.25 -1.03 -3.83
N HIS A 3 -7.48 -1.41 -2.80
CA HIS A 3 -7.04 -0.55 -1.70
C HIS A 3 -5.96 0.45 -2.13
N ARG A 4 -4.98 0.02 -2.93
CA ARG A 4 -3.91 0.84 -3.53
C ARG A 4 -2.85 1.43 -2.59
N ASP A 5 -3.00 1.29 -1.28
CA ASP A 5 -2.02 1.76 -0.28
C ASP A 5 -2.06 0.87 0.97
N LEU A 6 -2.09 -0.45 0.79
CA LEU A 6 -2.10 -1.39 1.91
C LEU A 6 -0.70 -1.46 2.55
N LYS A 7 -0.63 -1.15 3.85
CA LYS A 7 0.62 -1.02 4.61
C LYS A 7 0.36 -1.24 6.10
N PRO A 8 1.39 -1.43 6.95
CA PRO A 8 1.20 -1.68 8.38
C PRO A 8 0.32 -0.65 9.10
N SER A 9 0.48 0.65 8.81
CA SER A 9 -0.33 1.69 9.46
C SER A 9 -1.80 1.70 9.04
N ASN A 10 -2.17 1.00 7.96
CA ASN A 10 -3.55 0.81 7.52
C ASN A 10 -4.14 -0.52 8.03
N ILE A 11 -3.44 -1.22 8.92
CA ILE A 11 -3.92 -2.43 9.60
C ILE A 11 -4.01 -2.15 11.10
N LEU A 12 -5.23 -2.08 11.61
CA LEU A 12 -5.49 -1.94 13.03
C LEU A 12 -5.55 -3.32 13.69
N LEU A 13 -4.74 -3.51 14.73
CA LEU A 13 -4.80 -4.70 15.57
C LEU A 13 -5.81 -4.47 16.69
N SER A 14 -6.86 -5.30 16.75
CA SER A 14 -7.86 -5.28 17.81
C SER A 14 -7.89 -6.62 18.55
N PRO A 15 -8.47 -6.69 19.76
CA PRO A 15 -8.69 -7.97 20.45
C PRO A 15 -9.52 -8.99 19.64
N LYS A 16 -10.27 -8.53 18.63
CA LYS A 16 -11.08 -9.36 17.73
C LYS A 16 -10.34 -9.74 16.44
N GLY A 17 -9.06 -9.41 16.33
CA GLY A 17 -8.24 -9.63 15.13
C GLY A 17 -7.92 -8.35 14.35
N PRO A 18 -7.11 -8.47 13.28
CA PRO A 18 -6.71 -7.35 12.44
C PRO A 18 -7.89 -6.82 11.61
N ARG A 19 -7.91 -5.49 11.39
CA ARG A 19 -8.85 -4.83 10.49
C ARG A 19 -8.11 -3.88 9.57
N ILE A 20 -8.46 -3.91 8.29
CA ILE A 20 -7.94 -3.00 7.27
C ILE A 20 -8.78 -1.71 7.31
N ILE A 21 -8.11 -0.56 7.20
CA ILE A 21 -8.74 0.77 7.13
C ILE A 21 -8.29 1.51 5.85
N ASP A 22 -8.85 2.69 5.58
CA ASP A 22 -8.41 3.58 4.49
C ASP A 22 -8.41 2.92 3.11
N PHE A 23 -9.51 2.23 2.78
CA PHE A 23 -9.76 1.54 1.51
C PHE A 23 -9.82 2.49 0.29
N GLY A 24 -8.68 3.07 -0.09
CA GLY A 24 -8.46 3.78 -1.34
C GLY A 24 -9.52 4.85 -1.68
N ILE A 25 -10.26 5.38 -0.71
CA ILE A 25 -11.46 6.18 -0.95
C ILE A 25 -11.11 7.48 -1.69
N ALA A 26 -9.89 8.00 -1.47
CA ALA A 26 -9.31 9.11 -2.22
C ALA A 26 -9.23 8.88 -3.75
N TRP A 27 -9.33 7.63 -4.20
CA TRP A 27 -9.29 7.23 -5.61
C TRP A 27 -10.66 6.89 -6.21
N ALA A 28 -11.68 6.70 -5.37
CA ALA A 28 -13.02 6.29 -5.82
C ALA A 28 -13.81 7.45 -6.45
N THR A 29 -13.45 8.69 -6.15
CA THR A 29 -14.05 9.89 -6.76
C THR A 29 -13.31 10.29 -8.03
N GLY A 30 -13.63 9.63 -9.14
CA GLY A 30 -13.56 10.22 -10.50
C GLY A 30 -12.23 10.83 -10.96
N ALA A 31 -11.08 10.49 -10.38
CA ALA A 31 -9.77 10.98 -10.83
C ALA A 31 -9.28 10.16 -12.04
N SER A 32 -10.05 10.22 -13.13
CA SER A 32 -9.67 9.68 -14.44
C SER A 32 -8.53 10.48 -15.10
N THR A 33 -8.11 11.63 -14.54
CA THR A 33 -7.19 12.58 -15.20
C THR A 33 -6.33 13.43 -14.25
N LEU A 34 -6.03 12.96 -13.03
CA LEU A 34 -5.03 13.62 -12.19
C LEU A 34 -3.90 12.67 -11.74
N THR A 35 -3.51 11.77 -12.64
CA THR A 35 -2.13 11.32 -12.66
C THR A 35 -1.28 12.49 -13.14
N HIS A 36 -0.74 13.26 -12.20
CA HIS A 36 0.53 13.92 -12.48
C HIS A 36 1.51 12.76 -12.78
N VAL A 37 1.75 12.55 -14.07
CA VAL A 37 2.66 11.54 -14.61
C VAL A 37 3.98 11.70 -13.87
N GLY A 38 4.33 10.73 -13.03
CA GLY A 38 5.59 10.72 -12.28
C GLY A 38 5.47 10.67 -10.75
N THR A 39 4.28 10.86 -10.16
CA THR A 39 4.11 10.63 -8.71
C THR A 39 3.53 9.23 -8.48
N ALA A 40 4.39 8.27 -8.14
CA ALA A 40 3.93 7.01 -7.57
C ALA A 40 3.27 7.32 -6.23
N VAL A 41 1.93 7.35 -6.20
CA VAL A 41 1.18 7.69 -4.99
C VAL A 41 0.94 6.42 -4.18
N GLY A 42 1.56 6.37 -3.00
CA GLY A 42 1.48 5.32 -1.99
C GLY A 42 2.75 5.31 -1.16
N SER A 43 2.83 4.42 -0.17
CA SER A 43 3.96 4.43 0.77
C SER A 43 5.19 3.75 0.18
N PRO A 44 6.34 4.45 0.02
CA PRO A 44 7.56 3.86 -0.55
C PRO A 44 7.96 2.59 0.23
N GLY A 45 8.09 1.45 -0.47
CA GLY A 45 8.36 0.14 0.13
C GLY A 45 7.20 -0.86 0.11
N PHE A 46 5.97 -0.38 -0.08
CA PHE A 46 4.77 -1.23 -0.18
C PHE A 46 4.11 -1.17 -1.57
N LEU A 47 4.58 -0.26 -2.44
CA LEU A 47 4.06 -0.08 -3.79
C LEU A 47 4.33 -1.27 -4.71
N ALA A 48 3.29 -1.74 -5.40
CA ALA A 48 3.44 -2.76 -6.43
C ALA A 48 4.18 -2.24 -7.67
N PRO A 49 4.89 -3.09 -8.44
CA PRO A 49 5.65 -2.67 -9.62
C PRO A 49 4.80 -1.92 -10.65
N GLU A 50 3.55 -2.33 -10.84
CA GLU A 50 2.59 -1.66 -11.72
C GLU A 50 2.24 -0.24 -11.24
N GLN A 51 2.21 0.02 -9.93
CA GLN A 51 1.99 1.37 -9.39
C GLN A 51 3.20 2.26 -9.63
N VAL A 52 4.41 1.73 -9.42
CA VAL A 52 5.66 2.46 -9.69
C VAL A 52 5.78 2.82 -11.17
N ARG A 53 5.32 1.95 -12.06
CA ARG A 53 5.32 2.15 -13.52
C ARG A 53 4.15 2.99 -14.03
N GLY A 54 3.20 3.38 -13.17
CA GLY A 54 1.97 4.06 -13.58
C GLY A 54 1.08 3.21 -14.49
N ALA A 55 1.21 1.88 -14.42
CA ALA A 55 0.41 0.94 -15.19
C ALA A 55 -0.95 0.68 -14.54
N ALA A 56 -1.81 -0.07 -15.24
CA ALA A 56 -3.15 -0.39 -14.77
C ALA A 56 -3.11 -1.13 -13.42
N VAL A 57 -3.77 -0.56 -12.42
CA VAL A 57 -3.91 -1.13 -11.08
C VAL A 57 -4.99 -2.21 -11.09
N THR A 58 -4.67 -3.38 -10.53
CA THR A 58 -5.57 -4.53 -10.43
C THR A 58 -5.63 -5.04 -8.98
N PRO A 59 -6.50 -6.01 -8.63
CA PRO A 59 -6.44 -6.63 -7.31
C PRO A 59 -5.08 -7.24 -6.94
N ALA A 60 -4.24 -7.59 -7.93
CA ALA A 60 -2.87 -8.07 -7.69
C ALA A 60 -1.99 -7.03 -6.98
N THR A 61 -2.29 -5.74 -7.15
CA THR A 61 -1.60 -4.63 -6.49
C THR A 61 -1.70 -4.72 -4.96
N ASP A 62 -2.89 -5.06 -4.44
CA ASP A 62 -3.09 -5.22 -3.00
C ASP A 62 -2.42 -6.49 -2.48
N VAL A 63 -2.32 -7.55 -3.30
CA VAL A 63 -1.62 -8.79 -2.95
C VAL A 63 -0.12 -8.54 -2.78
N PHE A 64 0.50 -7.79 -3.69
CA PHE A 64 1.90 -7.39 -3.56
C PHE A 64 2.12 -6.58 -2.27
N SER A 65 1.27 -5.57 -2.05
CA SER A 65 1.35 -4.67 -0.89
C SER A 65 1.17 -5.43 0.43
N LEU A 66 0.30 -6.44 0.47
CA LEU A 66 0.14 -7.35 1.60
C LEU A 66 1.42 -8.16 1.84
N GLY A 67 2.04 -8.69 0.78
CA GLY A 67 3.31 -9.41 0.87
C GLY A 67 4.41 -8.55 1.50
N ALA A 68 4.56 -7.30 1.04
CA ALA A 68 5.49 -6.34 1.63
C ALA A 68 5.17 -6.02 3.11
N THR A 69 3.88 -5.95 3.47
CA THR A 69 3.43 -5.74 4.85
C THR A 69 3.75 -6.91 5.76
N LEU A 70 3.57 -8.14 5.28
CA LEU A 70 3.92 -9.36 6.04
C LEU A 70 5.44 -9.50 6.19
N ALA A 71 6.19 -9.15 5.15
CA ALA A 71 7.65 -9.11 5.18
C ALA A 71 8.14 -8.11 6.24
N TYR A 72 7.58 -6.89 6.26
CA TYR A 72 7.85 -5.90 7.31
C TYR A 72 7.56 -6.46 8.71
N ALA A 73 6.38 -7.05 8.90
CA ALA A 73 5.98 -7.59 10.19
C ALA A 73 6.87 -8.75 10.67
N SER A 74 7.41 -9.54 9.74
CA SER A 74 8.26 -10.70 10.04
C SER A 74 9.72 -10.32 10.34
N MET A 75 10.20 -9.21 9.76
CA MET A 75 11.60 -8.78 9.88
C MET A 75 11.81 -7.60 10.84
N GLY A 76 10.75 -6.85 11.16
CA GLY A 76 10.83 -5.63 11.98
C GLY A 76 11.39 -4.41 11.23
N ASP A 77 11.64 -4.53 9.93
CA ASP A 77 12.24 -3.49 9.08
C ASP A 77 11.52 -3.39 7.71
N SER A 78 11.43 -2.18 7.16
CA SER A 78 10.78 -1.91 5.86
C SER A 78 11.47 -2.69 4.75
N PRO A 79 10.75 -3.36 3.82
CA PRO A 79 11.38 -4.08 2.70
C PRO A 79 12.27 -3.18 1.82
N SER A 80 12.05 -1.86 1.85
CA SER A 80 12.83 -0.80 1.19
C SER A 80 13.97 -0.22 2.06
N GLY A 81 14.23 -0.72 3.26
CA GLY A 81 15.43 -0.40 4.04
C GLY A 81 15.39 0.91 4.83
N THR A 82 14.24 1.34 5.35
CA THR A 82 14.22 2.44 6.34
C THR A 82 13.20 2.17 7.45
N ALA A 83 13.54 1.30 8.40
CA ALA A 83 13.00 1.43 9.75
C ALA A 83 13.67 2.61 10.44
N VAL A 84 12.86 3.51 10.98
CA VAL A 84 13.30 4.38 12.07
C VAL A 84 13.67 3.46 13.23
N ARG A 85 14.96 3.20 13.35
CA ARG A 85 15.58 2.49 14.48
C ARG A 85 15.21 3.27 15.76
N ARG A 86 14.49 2.63 16.67
CA ARG A 86 14.40 3.11 18.06
C ARG A 86 15.70 2.82 18.78
#